data_AF-A0A540K6A0-F1
#
_entry.id   AF-A0A540K6A0-F1
#
_cell.length_a   1.000
_cell.length_b   1.000
_cell.length_c   1.000
_cell.angle_alpha   90.00
_cell.angle_beta   90.00
_cell.angle_gamma   90.00
#
_symmetry.space_group_name_H-M   'P 1'
#
loop_
_entity.id
_entity.type
_entity.pdbx_description
1 polymer ?
#
loop_
_entity_poly.entity_id
_entity_poly.type
_entity_poly.pdbx_seq_one_letter_code
_entity_poly.pdbx_strand_id
1 'polypeptide(L)'
;MAGITNAYSEITPAVPLWLNKGDNAWQLTAATFVGLQSMPGLVILYASIVKKKWAVNSAFMALYAFAAVLICWVLVGYRMAFGDQLLPFWAKGAPSLGQKFLISRAKVPKSTHFRDDGSIETQTVEPFYPMASLVYFQFTFAAITLILLAGSVLGRMNIKAWMAFVPLWLLFSYTVGAFSLWGGGFLYHWGVIDYSGGYVIHLSSGIAGFTAAYWVGTYD
;
A
#
# COMPACT_ATOMS: atom_id res chain seq x y z
N MET A 1 0.12 -52.82 5.24
CA MET A 1 0.46 -51.39 5.12
C MET A 1 -0.84 -50.66 4.82
N ALA A 2 -1.54 -50.18 5.85
CA ALA A 2 -2.83 -49.52 5.68
C ALA A 2 -2.59 -48.17 5.00
N GLY A 3 -3.13 -47.99 3.79
CA GLY A 3 -3.06 -46.72 3.06
C GLY A 3 -3.74 -45.63 3.89
N ILE A 4 -3.02 -44.53 4.10
CA ILE A 4 -3.58 -43.34 4.73
C ILE A 4 -4.79 -42.91 3.88
N THR A 5 -5.97 -42.94 4.46
CA THR A 5 -7.19 -42.47 3.81
C THR A 5 -7.00 -41.00 3.42
N ASN A 6 -7.38 -40.62 2.19
CA ASN A 6 -7.31 -39.24 1.68
C ASN A 6 -7.91 -38.18 2.62
N ALA A 7 -8.74 -38.59 3.60
CA ALA A 7 -9.29 -37.73 4.64
C ALA A 7 -8.24 -37.12 5.60
N TYR A 8 -7.05 -37.72 5.73
CA TYR A 8 -5.95 -37.21 6.57
C TYR A 8 -4.75 -36.68 5.75
N SER A 9 -4.93 -36.47 4.44
CA SER A 9 -3.94 -35.76 3.63
C SER A 9 -3.89 -34.29 4.05
N GLU A 10 -2.72 -33.78 4.44
CA GLU A 10 -2.51 -32.35 4.72
C GLU A 10 -2.78 -31.47 3.49
N ILE A 11 -2.72 -32.07 2.30
CA ILE A 11 -3.01 -31.45 1.01
C ILE A 11 -4.44 -31.82 0.64
N THR A 12 -5.39 -30.93 0.92
CA THR A 12 -6.75 -31.02 0.42
C THR A 12 -6.80 -30.50 -1.02
N PRO A 13 -7.65 -31.05 -1.90
CA PRO A 13 -7.76 -30.58 -3.30
C PRO A 13 -8.20 -29.11 -3.42
N ALA A 14 -8.67 -28.50 -2.32
CA ALA A 14 -9.06 -27.09 -2.26
C ALA A 14 -7.87 -26.13 -2.03
N VAL A 15 -6.72 -26.60 -1.56
CA VAL A 15 -5.56 -25.76 -1.24
C VAL A 15 -4.49 -25.89 -2.34
N PRO A 16 -4.13 -24.80 -3.03
CA PRO A 16 -3.06 -24.86 -4.03
C PRO A 16 -1.72 -25.24 -3.42
N LEU A 17 -0.91 -26.03 -4.15
CA LEU A 17 0.41 -26.51 -3.69
C LEU A 17 1.41 -25.39 -3.37
N TRP A 18 1.26 -24.22 -4.01
CA TRP A 18 2.12 -23.07 -3.76
C TRP A 18 1.74 -22.29 -2.49
N LEU A 19 0.59 -22.57 -1.86
CA LEU A 19 0.12 -21.78 -0.73
C LEU A 19 0.78 -22.21 0.57
N ASN A 20 1.60 -21.33 1.15
CA ASN A 20 2.10 -21.46 2.51
C ASN A 20 1.14 -20.76 3.48
N LYS A 21 0.52 -21.55 4.38
CA LYS A 21 -0.43 -21.03 5.37
C LYS A 21 0.23 -20.12 6.40
N GLY A 22 1.47 -20.41 6.79
CA GLY A 22 2.24 -19.61 7.75
C GLY A 22 2.59 -18.24 7.20
N ASP A 23 3.11 -18.18 5.98
CA ASP A 23 3.42 -16.91 5.31
C ASP A 23 2.17 -16.05 5.15
N ASN A 24 1.04 -16.66 4.73
CA ASN A 24 -0.23 -15.97 4.60
C ASN A 24 -0.75 -15.44 5.94
N ALA A 25 -0.70 -16.25 7.00
CA ALA A 25 -1.14 -15.85 8.33
C ALA A 25 -0.31 -14.69 8.89
N TRP A 26 1.02 -14.78 8.75
CA TRP A 26 1.91 -13.69 9.15
C TRP A 26 1.65 -12.42 8.34
N GLN A 27 1.48 -12.54 7.02
CA GLN A 27 1.22 -11.40 6.15
C GLN A 27 -0.05 -10.63 6.54
N LEU A 28 -1.15 -11.35 6.82
CA LEU A 28 -2.40 -10.73 7.27
C LEU A 28 -2.29 -10.14 8.68
N THR A 29 -1.53 -10.78 9.56
CA THR A 29 -1.25 -10.27 10.92
C THR A 29 -0.44 -8.97 10.86
N ALA A 30 0.64 -8.95 10.08
CA ALA A 30 1.46 -7.78 9.84
C ALA A 30 0.64 -6.64 9.19
N ALA A 31 -0.18 -6.94 8.18
CA ALA A 31 -1.09 -5.97 7.58
C ALA A 31 -2.02 -5.34 8.62
N THR A 32 -2.56 -6.16 9.53
CA THR A 32 -3.44 -5.70 10.61
C THR A 32 -2.70 -4.79 11.59
N PHE A 33 -1.47 -5.11 11.99
CA PHE A 33 -0.68 -4.23 12.86
C PHE A 33 -0.39 -2.87 12.21
N VAL A 34 -0.03 -2.83 10.92
CA VAL A 34 0.13 -1.56 10.18
C VAL A 34 -1.21 -0.82 10.05
N GLY A 35 -2.30 -1.56 9.81
CA GLY A 35 -3.66 -1.01 9.81
C GLY A 35 -4.01 -0.34 11.14
N LEU A 36 -3.67 -0.97 12.28
CA LEU A 36 -3.91 -0.45 13.62
C LEU A 36 -3.13 0.83 13.92
N GLN A 37 -1.93 0.98 13.35
CA GLN A 37 -1.17 2.23 13.43
C GLN A 37 -1.94 3.39 12.79
N SER A 38 -2.65 3.13 11.69
CA SER A 38 -3.54 4.13 11.06
C SER A 38 -4.83 4.32 11.85
N MET A 39 -5.56 3.23 12.07
CA MET A 39 -6.90 3.15 12.64
C MET A 39 -6.92 2.12 13.78
N PRO A 40 -6.95 2.52 15.06
CA PRO A 40 -7.23 3.88 15.56
C PRO A 40 -5.99 4.73 15.86
N GLY A 41 -4.75 4.23 15.71
CA GLY A 41 -3.53 4.87 16.24
C GLY A 41 -3.35 6.35 15.89
N LEU A 42 -3.14 6.67 14.61
CA LEU A 42 -2.92 8.05 14.16
C LEU A 42 -4.18 8.92 14.28
N VAL A 43 -5.38 8.34 14.19
CA VAL A 43 -6.62 9.10 14.44
C VAL A 43 -6.66 9.68 15.84
N ILE A 44 -6.37 8.84 16.83
CA ILE A 44 -6.34 9.26 18.24
C ILE A 44 -5.25 10.32 18.44
N LEU A 45 -4.06 10.08 17.87
CA LEU A 45 -2.94 11.02 17.95
C LEU A 45 -3.29 12.39 17.37
N TYR A 46 -3.93 12.43 16.21
CA TYR A 46 -4.30 13.70 15.57
C TYR A 46 -5.45 14.41 16.23
N ALA A 47 -6.44 13.67 16.74
CA ALA A 47 -7.51 14.26 17.54
C ALA A 47 -6.98 14.88 18.84
N SER A 48 -5.91 14.32 19.43
CA SER A 48 -5.36 14.77 20.72
C SER A 48 -4.38 15.93 20.61
N ILE A 49 -3.62 16.04 19.52
CA ILE A 49 -2.63 17.11 19.31
C ILE A 49 -3.30 18.45 18.95
N VAL A 50 -4.45 18.43 18.27
CA VAL A 50 -5.12 19.67 17.85
C VAL A 50 -5.94 20.30 18.97
N LYS A 51 -6.21 21.61 18.85
CA LYS A 51 -7.15 22.31 19.74
C LYS A 51 -8.51 21.59 19.74
N LYS A 52 -9.18 21.53 20.90
CA LYS A 52 -10.47 20.83 21.10
C LYS A 52 -11.52 21.14 20.02
N LYS A 53 -11.60 22.39 19.53
CA LYS A 53 -12.53 22.80 18.46
C LYS A 53 -12.30 22.09 17.12
N TRP A 54 -11.11 21.56 16.87
CA TRP A 54 -10.71 20.91 15.62
C TRP A 54 -10.55 19.38 15.73
N ALA A 55 -10.66 18.81 16.93
CA ALA A 55 -10.38 17.40 17.19
C ALA A 55 -11.24 16.47 16.33
N VAL A 56 -12.56 16.74 16.27
CA VAL A 56 -13.51 15.92 15.50
C VAL A 56 -13.21 15.98 14.01
N ASN A 57 -13.00 17.18 13.45
CA ASN A 57 -12.68 17.33 12.03
C ASN A 57 -11.36 16.60 11.67
N SER A 58 -10.35 16.69 12.54
CA SER A 58 -9.05 16.05 12.34
C SER A 58 -9.17 14.51 12.35
N ALA A 59 -9.98 13.97 13.28
CA ALA A 59 -10.28 12.54 13.29
C ALA A 59 -11.02 12.10 12.02
N PHE A 60 -12.00 12.88 11.55
CA PHE A 60 -12.73 12.59 10.31
C PHE A 60 -11.84 12.68 9.07
N MET A 61 -10.90 13.62 9.01
CA MET A 61 -9.94 13.70 7.90
C MET A 61 -9.12 12.40 7.79
N ALA A 62 -8.61 11.89 8.90
CA ALA A 62 -7.87 10.64 8.94
C ALA A 62 -8.76 9.43 8.60
N LEU A 63 -9.99 9.37 9.14
CA LEU A 63 -10.97 8.31 8.85
C LEU A 63 -11.33 8.26 7.37
N TYR A 64 -11.63 9.43 6.81
CA TYR A 64 -11.89 9.59 5.38
C TYR A 64 -10.70 9.11 4.56
N ALA A 65 -9.48 9.52 4.91
CA ALA A 65 -8.28 9.13 4.17
C ALA A 65 -8.12 7.61 4.12
N PHE A 66 -8.26 6.92 5.24
CA PHE A 66 -8.18 5.46 5.29
C PHE A 66 -9.22 4.79 4.38
N ALA A 67 -10.49 5.20 4.48
CA ALA A 67 -11.58 4.63 3.69
C ALA A 67 -11.45 4.95 2.19
N ALA A 68 -11.16 6.20 1.84
CA ALA A 68 -11.01 6.64 0.46
C ALA A 68 -9.80 5.98 -0.21
N VAL A 69 -8.69 5.81 0.51
CA VAL A 69 -7.52 5.09 0.01
C VAL A 69 -7.89 3.64 -0.29
N LEU A 70 -8.64 2.93 0.58
CA LEU A 70 -9.04 1.55 0.30
C LEU A 70 -9.82 1.44 -1.02
N ILE A 71 -10.81 2.30 -1.21
CA ILE A 71 -11.65 2.31 -2.42
C ILE A 71 -10.79 2.59 -3.66
N CYS A 72 -9.99 3.66 -3.65
CA CYS A 72 -9.15 4.01 -4.79
C CYS A 72 -8.08 2.95 -5.05
N TRP A 73 -7.55 2.33 -4.00
CA TRP A 73 -6.52 1.31 -4.06
C TRP A 73 -7.00 0.06 -4.80
N VAL A 74 -8.17 -0.46 -4.43
CA VAL A 74 -8.70 -1.67 -5.07
C VAL A 74 -9.26 -1.41 -6.48
N LEU A 75 -9.74 -0.18 -6.76
CA LEU A 75 -10.26 0.17 -8.07
C LEU A 75 -9.17 0.44 -9.11
N VAL A 76 -8.04 1.02 -8.69
CA VAL A 76 -6.98 1.39 -9.64
C VAL A 76 -5.58 1.46 -9.00
N GLY A 77 -5.46 1.93 -7.76
CA GLY A 77 -4.17 2.28 -7.14
C GLY A 77 -3.19 1.13 -7.00
N TYR A 78 -3.64 -0.06 -6.60
CA TYR A 78 -2.75 -1.23 -6.48
C TYR A 78 -2.08 -1.57 -7.81
N ARG A 79 -2.84 -1.54 -8.90
CA ARG A 79 -2.33 -1.85 -10.25
C ARG A 79 -1.37 -0.78 -10.75
N MET A 80 -1.57 0.48 -10.37
CA MET A 80 -0.63 1.57 -10.67
C MET A 80 0.67 1.50 -9.87
N ALA A 81 0.66 0.84 -8.70
CA ALA A 81 1.83 0.68 -7.84
C ALA A 81 2.59 -0.63 -8.07
N PHE A 82 1.90 -1.74 -8.41
CA PHE A 82 2.49 -3.09 -8.47
C PHE A 82 2.05 -3.90 -9.72
N GLY A 83 1.49 -3.23 -10.72
CA GLY A 83 1.01 -3.84 -11.96
C GLY A 83 2.01 -3.77 -13.11
N ASP A 84 1.49 -3.83 -14.32
CA ASP A 84 2.30 -3.77 -15.54
C ASP A 84 2.76 -2.34 -15.82
N GLN A 85 4.04 -2.21 -16.13
CA GLN A 85 4.68 -0.94 -16.45
C GLN A 85 3.95 -0.19 -17.59
N LEU A 86 3.64 1.08 -17.34
CA LEU A 86 3.21 2.04 -18.35
C LEU A 86 4.37 2.97 -18.72
N LEU A 87 5.01 3.53 -17.70
CA LEU A 87 6.19 4.39 -17.74
C LEU A 87 7.27 3.79 -16.82
N PRO A 88 8.55 4.17 -16.96
CA PRO A 88 9.61 3.69 -16.06
C PRO A 88 9.34 3.89 -14.56
N PHE A 89 8.51 4.88 -14.21
CA PHE A 89 8.17 5.25 -12.84
C PHE A 89 6.69 5.01 -12.48
N TRP A 90 5.88 4.43 -13.37
CA TRP A 90 4.43 4.30 -13.14
C TRP A 90 3.80 3.13 -13.90
N ALA A 91 2.87 2.40 -13.27
CA ALA A 91 2.16 1.29 -13.91
C ALA A 91 0.76 1.64 -14.41
N LYS A 92 0.21 0.76 -15.26
CA LYS A 92 -1.15 0.86 -15.80
C LYS A 92 -2.18 0.63 -14.71
N GLY A 93 -3.13 1.55 -14.58
CA GLY A 93 -4.26 1.41 -13.70
C GLY A 93 -5.27 0.37 -14.17
N ALA A 94 -5.73 -0.48 -13.25
CA ALA A 94 -6.79 -1.45 -13.48
C ALA A 94 -7.47 -1.85 -12.15
N PRO A 95 -8.70 -2.39 -12.19
CA PRO A 95 -9.34 -2.96 -11.01
C PRO A 95 -8.61 -4.20 -10.48
N SER A 96 -8.47 -4.27 -9.16
CA SER A 96 -7.84 -5.38 -8.42
C SER A 96 -8.88 -6.27 -7.72
N LEU A 97 -10.16 -6.20 -8.12
CA LEU A 97 -11.27 -6.90 -7.49
C LEU A 97 -11.62 -8.24 -8.15
N GLY A 98 -10.97 -8.58 -9.26
CA GLY A 98 -11.27 -9.82 -9.98
C GLY A 98 -10.96 -11.06 -9.14
N GLN A 99 -11.89 -12.00 -9.01
CA GLN A 99 -11.70 -13.23 -8.24
C GLN A 99 -10.43 -13.99 -8.67
N LYS A 100 -10.28 -14.24 -9.99
CA LYS A 100 -9.10 -14.93 -10.54
C LYS A 100 -7.80 -14.22 -10.17
N PHE A 101 -7.82 -12.90 -10.14
CA PHE A 101 -6.69 -12.08 -9.76
C PHE A 101 -6.37 -12.23 -8.27
N LEU A 102 -7.36 -12.09 -7.39
CA LEU A 102 -7.20 -12.12 -5.93
C LEU A 102 -6.80 -13.50 -5.38
N ILE A 103 -7.31 -14.58 -5.96
CA ILE A 103 -6.99 -15.96 -5.50
C ILE A 103 -5.66 -16.47 -6.06
N SER A 104 -5.13 -15.84 -7.12
CA SER A 104 -3.85 -16.24 -7.70
C SER A 104 -2.71 -15.96 -6.73
N ARG A 105 -1.58 -16.66 -6.91
CA ARG A 105 -0.36 -16.40 -6.15
C ARG A 105 0.05 -14.94 -6.30
N ALA A 106 0.43 -14.30 -5.20
CA ALA A 106 0.94 -12.95 -5.21
C ALA A 106 2.15 -12.83 -6.15
N LYS A 107 2.21 -11.75 -6.93
CA LYS A 107 3.25 -11.50 -7.92
C LYS A 107 3.46 -10.00 -8.11
N VAL A 108 4.71 -9.57 -8.18
CA VAL A 108 5.09 -8.21 -8.60
C VAL A 108 5.76 -8.31 -9.98
N PRO A 109 5.03 -8.12 -11.09
CA PRO A 109 5.47 -8.55 -12.42
C PRO A 109 6.77 -7.92 -12.91
N LYS A 110 7.15 -6.74 -12.41
CA LYS A 110 8.33 -5.99 -12.86
C LYS A 110 9.52 -6.07 -11.91
N SER A 111 9.46 -6.96 -10.92
CA SER A 111 10.55 -7.13 -9.95
C SER A 111 11.72 -7.99 -10.42
N THR A 112 11.71 -8.50 -11.66
CA THR A 112 12.82 -9.32 -12.18
C THR A 112 14.04 -8.45 -12.47
N HIS A 113 15.20 -8.79 -11.91
CA HIS A 113 16.48 -8.19 -12.28
C HIS A 113 17.18 -9.01 -13.36
N PHE A 114 17.74 -8.30 -14.35
CA PHE A 114 18.56 -8.86 -15.41
C PHE A 114 19.98 -8.35 -15.27
N ARG A 115 20.96 -9.22 -15.50
CA ARG A 115 22.37 -8.85 -15.62
C ARG A 115 22.64 -8.23 -16.99
N ASP A 116 23.83 -7.64 -17.14
CA ASP A 116 24.31 -7.05 -18.40
C ASP A 116 24.37 -8.06 -19.57
N ASP A 117 24.50 -9.35 -19.27
CA ASP A 117 24.48 -10.44 -20.26
C ASP A 117 23.06 -10.90 -20.66
N GLY A 118 22.02 -10.28 -20.10
CA GLY A 118 20.62 -10.63 -20.32
C GLY A 118 20.13 -11.83 -19.49
N SER A 119 20.97 -12.43 -18.64
CA SER A 119 20.57 -13.50 -17.71
C SER A 119 19.77 -12.94 -16.54
N ILE A 120 18.88 -13.77 -15.97
CA ILE A 120 18.10 -13.39 -14.79
C ILE A 120 19.02 -13.42 -13.56
N GLU A 121 19.18 -12.27 -12.92
CA GLU A 121 19.88 -12.15 -11.64
C GLU A 121 18.96 -12.52 -10.48
N THR A 122 17.80 -11.87 -10.41
CA THR A 122 16.79 -12.07 -9.36
C THR A 122 15.46 -12.37 -10.01
N GLN A 123 14.86 -13.51 -9.63
CA GLN A 123 13.55 -13.92 -10.15
C GLN A 123 12.45 -12.97 -9.71
N THR A 124 11.31 -13.04 -10.39
CA THR A 124 10.12 -12.26 -10.00
C THR A 124 9.72 -12.56 -8.57
N VAL A 125 9.40 -11.52 -7.80
CA VAL A 125 8.87 -11.64 -6.45
C VAL A 125 7.49 -12.29 -6.52
N GLU A 126 7.44 -13.56 -6.13
CA GLU A 126 6.24 -14.37 -6.06
C GLU A 126 6.11 -14.98 -4.64
N PRO A 127 5.57 -14.27 -3.65
CA PRO A 127 5.39 -14.82 -2.30
C PRO A 127 4.43 -16.03 -2.30
N PHE A 128 4.54 -16.90 -1.29
CA PHE A 128 3.70 -18.10 -1.17
C PHE A 128 2.35 -17.83 -0.48
N TYR A 129 1.71 -16.70 -0.81
CA TYR A 129 0.37 -16.35 -0.33
C TYR A 129 -0.47 -15.70 -1.45
N PRO A 130 -1.81 -15.61 -1.30
CA PRO A 130 -2.68 -15.09 -2.34
C PRO A 130 -2.47 -13.60 -2.58
N MET A 131 -2.76 -13.16 -3.80
CA MET A 131 -2.69 -11.76 -4.19
C MET A 131 -3.57 -10.86 -3.32
N ALA A 132 -4.71 -11.35 -2.83
CA ALA A 132 -5.55 -10.63 -1.87
C ALA A 132 -4.79 -10.16 -0.63
N SER A 133 -3.91 -11.00 -0.08
CA SER A 133 -3.10 -10.67 1.10
C SER A 133 -2.06 -9.59 0.79
N LEU A 134 -1.45 -9.63 -0.40
CA LEU A 134 -0.53 -8.57 -0.84
C LEU A 134 -1.24 -7.24 -1.06
N VAL A 135 -2.40 -7.27 -1.73
CA VAL A 135 -3.23 -6.07 -1.98
C VAL A 135 -3.63 -5.41 -0.67
N TYR A 136 -4.07 -6.19 0.32
CA TYR A 136 -4.45 -5.68 1.63
C TYR A 136 -3.26 -5.15 2.42
N PHE A 137 -2.13 -5.85 2.43
CA PHE A 137 -0.92 -5.38 3.10
C PHE A 137 -0.42 -4.05 2.52
N GLN A 138 -0.36 -3.93 1.20
CA GLN A 138 0.12 -2.70 0.57
C GLN A 138 -0.89 -1.54 0.70
N PHE A 139 -2.18 -1.84 0.84
CA PHE A 139 -3.20 -0.85 1.18
C PHE A 139 -2.88 -0.15 2.51
N THR A 140 -2.48 -0.89 3.55
CA THR A 140 -2.27 -0.27 4.87
C THR A 140 -1.10 0.69 4.88
N PHE A 141 -0.05 0.44 4.08
CA PHE A 141 1.03 1.41 3.84
C PHE A 141 0.56 2.64 3.04
N ALA A 142 -0.27 2.44 2.02
CA ALA A 142 -0.85 3.56 1.28
C ALA A 142 -1.69 4.44 2.20
N ALA A 143 -2.54 3.83 3.04
CA ALA A 143 -3.42 4.53 3.96
C ALA A 143 -2.64 5.31 5.03
N ILE A 144 -1.66 4.67 5.68
CA ILE A 144 -0.85 5.35 6.71
C ILE A 144 -0.09 6.54 6.13
N THR A 145 0.38 6.46 4.88
CA THR A 145 1.11 7.55 4.22
C THR A 145 0.26 8.82 4.07
N LEU A 146 -0.98 8.67 3.58
CA LEU A 146 -1.90 9.81 3.43
C LEU A 146 -2.32 10.38 4.79
N ILE A 147 -2.46 9.52 5.80
CA ILE A 147 -2.77 9.95 7.16
C ILE A 147 -1.58 10.73 7.74
N LEU A 148 -0.34 10.24 7.58
CA LEU A 148 0.88 10.96 7.99
C LEU A 148 0.95 12.37 7.39
N LEU A 149 0.64 12.49 6.10
CA LEU A 149 0.55 13.76 5.42
C LEU A 149 -0.55 14.65 6.02
N ALA A 150 -1.73 14.08 6.33
CA ALA A 150 -2.84 14.80 6.95
C ALA A 150 -2.43 15.54 8.22
N GLY A 151 -1.52 14.96 9.01
CA GLY A 151 -0.95 15.55 10.22
C GLY A 151 -0.40 16.97 10.01
N SER A 152 0.17 17.24 8.83
CA SER A 152 0.64 18.57 8.49
C SER A 152 -0.51 19.56 8.24
N VAL A 153 -1.64 19.15 7.65
CA VAL A 153 -2.71 20.07 7.22
C VAL A 153 -3.88 20.17 8.21
N LEU A 154 -3.75 19.56 9.40
CA LEU A 154 -4.77 19.61 10.44
C LEU A 154 -5.07 21.04 10.89
N GLY A 155 -6.36 21.36 11.02
CA GLY A 155 -6.82 22.67 11.49
C GLY A 155 -6.63 23.83 10.49
N ARG A 156 -6.13 23.56 9.28
CA ARG A 156 -5.87 24.58 8.25
C ARG A 156 -6.34 24.23 6.84
N MET A 157 -6.65 22.97 6.55
CA MET A 157 -7.28 22.56 5.30
C MET A 157 -8.75 22.21 5.53
N ASN A 158 -9.63 22.67 4.64
CA ASN A 158 -11.03 22.27 4.72
C ASN A 158 -11.21 20.82 4.27
N ILE A 159 -12.27 20.16 4.74
CA ILE A 159 -12.53 18.74 4.45
C ILE A 159 -12.81 18.48 2.96
N LYS A 160 -13.45 19.39 2.23
CA LYS A 160 -13.76 19.20 0.80
C LYS A 160 -12.48 19.17 -0.05
N ALA A 161 -11.53 20.05 0.24
CA ALA A 161 -10.22 20.07 -0.38
C ALA A 161 -9.45 18.79 -0.04
N TRP A 162 -9.52 18.34 1.23
CA TRP A 162 -8.92 17.08 1.65
C TRP A 162 -9.49 15.87 0.89
N MET A 163 -10.81 15.86 0.67
CA MET A 163 -11.50 14.81 -0.08
C MET A 163 -11.05 14.72 -1.55
N ALA A 164 -10.71 15.85 -2.18
CA ALA A 164 -10.11 15.82 -3.51
C ALA A 164 -8.62 15.45 -3.46
N PHE A 165 -7.90 15.95 -2.46
CA PHE A 165 -6.46 15.78 -2.34
C PHE A 165 -6.06 14.32 -2.13
N VAL A 166 -6.72 13.58 -1.24
CA VAL A 166 -6.39 12.18 -0.91
C VAL A 166 -6.33 11.27 -2.15
N PRO A 167 -7.39 11.15 -2.97
CA PRO A 167 -7.35 10.27 -4.15
C PRO A 167 -6.34 10.77 -5.18
N LEU A 168 -6.23 12.09 -5.40
CA LEU A 168 -5.28 12.63 -6.36
C LEU A 168 -3.84 12.35 -5.94
N TRP A 169 -3.48 12.61 -4.69
CA TRP A 169 -2.12 12.38 -4.20
C TRP A 169 -1.78 10.90 -4.15
N LEU A 170 -2.74 10.04 -3.75
CA LEU A 170 -2.56 8.58 -3.83
C LEU A 170 -2.21 8.16 -5.27
N LEU A 171 -3.01 8.57 -6.25
CA LEU A 171 -2.85 8.10 -7.62
C LEU A 171 -1.67 8.72 -8.37
N PHE A 172 -1.33 9.99 -8.11
CA PHE A 172 -0.31 10.69 -8.88
C PHE A 172 1.02 10.90 -8.15
N SER A 173 1.08 10.63 -6.85
CA SER A 173 2.32 10.73 -6.06
C SER A 173 2.68 9.38 -5.42
N TYR A 174 1.79 8.83 -4.58
CA TYR A 174 2.09 7.59 -3.86
C TYR A 174 2.37 6.42 -4.81
N THR A 175 1.50 6.17 -5.79
CA THR A 175 1.69 5.04 -6.72
C THR A 175 2.93 5.20 -7.60
N VAL A 176 3.32 6.44 -7.94
CA VAL A 176 4.58 6.73 -8.65
C VAL A 176 5.78 6.34 -7.79
N GLY A 177 5.80 6.76 -6.53
CA GLY A 177 6.86 6.38 -5.59
C GLY A 177 6.91 4.87 -5.35
N ALA A 178 5.76 4.26 -5.08
CA ALA A 178 5.63 2.83 -4.83
C ALA A 178 6.04 1.99 -6.05
N PHE A 179 5.61 2.35 -7.26
CA PHE A 179 6.05 1.63 -8.45
C PHE A 179 7.55 1.77 -8.68
N SER A 180 8.06 2.99 -8.55
CA SER A 180 9.49 3.29 -8.77
C SER A 180 10.40 2.47 -7.85
N LEU A 181 10.05 2.32 -6.57
CA LEU A 181 10.89 1.70 -5.54
C LEU A 181 10.54 0.26 -5.19
N TRP A 182 9.28 -0.16 -5.33
CA TRP A 182 8.82 -1.49 -4.92
C TRP A 182 8.13 -2.29 -6.02
N GLY A 183 7.46 -1.61 -6.94
CA GLY A 183 6.69 -2.22 -8.01
C GLY A 183 7.52 -2.75 -9.18
N GLY A 184 8.84 -2.53 -9.18
CA GLY A 184 9.72 -2.86 -10.31
C GLY A 184 9.90 -1.72 -11.31
N GLY A 185 9.85 -0.47 -10.85
CA GLY A 185 10.21 0.69 -11.65
C GLY A 185 11.71 0.94 -11.69
N PHE A 186 12.09 2.10 -12.21
CA PHE A 186 13.48 2.43 -12.48
C PHE A 186 14.39 2.44 -11.22
N LEU A 187 13.92 2.95 -10.07
CA LEU A 187 14.73 2.99 -8.85
C LEU A 187 14.97 1.60 -8.26
N TYR A 188 13.96 0.73 -8.33
CA TYR A 188 14.08 -0.67 -7.99
C TYR A 188 15.19 -1.33 -8.83
N HIS A 189 15.17 -1.12 -10.15
CA HIS A 189 16.19 -1.65 -11.06
C HIS A 189 17.57 -1.01 -10.90
N TRP A 190 17.66 0.23 -10.41
CA TRP A 190 18.93 0.85 -10.02
C TRP A 190 19.48 0.32 -8.69
N GLY A 191 18.78 -0.60 -8.02
CA GLY A 191 19.23 -1.21 -6.77
C GLY A 191 19.02 -0.32 -5.54
N VAL A 192 18.11 0.66 -5.61
CA VAL A 192 17.78 1.49 -4.44
C VAL A 192 17.07 0.63 -3.39
N ILE A 193 17.65 0.59 -2.20
CA ILE A 193 17.14 -0.24 -1.10
C ILE A 193 16.14 0.58 -0.28
N ASP A 194 14.87 0.23 -0.38
CA ASP A 194 13.80 0.69 0.51
C ASP A 194 13.02 -0.50 1.05
N TYR A 195 13.37 -0.98 2.25
CA TYR A 195 12.80 -2.20 2.81
C TYR A 195 11.34 -2.03 3.26
N SER A 196 11.05 -0.97 4.02
CA SER A 196 9.75 -0.79 4.70
C SER A 196 9.14 0.62 4.55
N GLY A 197 9.66 1.45 3.64
CA GLY A 197 9.01 2.69 3.24
C GLY A 197 9.71 3.93 3.75
N GLY A 198 11.03 3.87 3.94
CA GLY A 198 11.81 5.06 4.25
C GLY A 198 11.60 6.15 3.21
N TYR A 199 11.58 5.78 1.93
CA TYR A 199 11.35 6.71 0.82
C TYR A 199 9.87 6.82 0.48
N VAL A 200 9.20 5.69 0.19
CA VAL A 200 7.81 5.68 -0.32
C VAL A 200 6.81 6.28 0.67
N ILE A 201 7.05 6.13 1.97
CA ILE A 201 6.13 6.54 3.03
C ILE A 201 6.64 7.78 3.73
N HIS A 202 7.76 7.66 4.46
CA HIS A 202 8.17 8.69 5.41
C HIS A 202 8.72 9.94 4.71
N LEU A 203 9.67 9.77 3.78
CA LEU A 203 10.20 10.90 3.02
C LEU A 203 9.11 11.53 2.14
N SER A 204 8.37 10.72 1.39
CA SER A 204 7.32 11.19 0.49
C SER A 204 6.23 11.99 1.21
N SER A 205 5.64 11.44 2.29
CA SER A 205 4.63 12.16 3.08
C SER A 205 5.22 13.35 3.83
N GLY A 206 6.46 13.28 4.29
CA GLY A 206 7.15 14.39 4.96
C GLY A 206 7.35 15.59 4.04
N ILE A 207 7.87 15.37 2.83
CA ILE A 207 8.07 16.44 1.84
C ILE A 207 6.73 16.98 1.33
N ALA A 208 5.75 16.11 1.08
CA ALA A 208 4.42 16.54 0.67
C ALA A 208 3.72 17.34 1.78
N GLY A 209 3.86 16.92 3.04
CA GLY A 209 3.32 17.63 4.20
C GLY A 209 4.00 18.98 4.43
N PHE A 210 5.33 19.06 4.30
CA PHE A 210 6.05 20.33 4.34
C PHE A 210 5.61 21.29 3.22
N THR A 211 5.47 20.76 2.00
CA THR A 211 5.00 21.56 0.85
C THR A 211 3.56 22.04 1.06
N ALA A 212 2.66 21.15 1.48
CA ALA A 212 1.27 21.49 1.78
C ALA A 212 1.19 22.53 2.92
N ALA A 213 2.05 22.40 3.93
CA ALA A 213 2.12 23.35 5.04
C ALA A 213 2.54 24.76 4.62
N TYR A 214 3.40 24.87 3.60
CA TYR A 214 3.84 26.15 3.05
C TYR A 214 2.71 26.84 2.26
N TRP A 215 2.00 26.08 1.42
CA TRP A 215 0.94 26.63 0.56
C TRP A 215 -0.39 26.83 1.28
N VAL A 216 -0.71 25.98 2.26
CA VAL A 216 -1.94 26.06 3.05
C VAL A 216 -1.64 26.84 4.32
N GLY A 217 -1.92 28.14 4.28
CA GLY A 217 -1.81 29.03 5.44
C GLY A 217 -2.79 28.68 6.55
N THR A 218 -2.58 29.24 7.75
CA THR A 218 -3.53 29.13 8.86
C THR A 218 -4.72 30.04 8.62
N TYR A 219 -5.95 29.55 8.80
CA TYR A 219 -7.11 30.42 8.92
C TYR A 219 -7.00 31.13 10.28
N ASP A 220 -6.74 32.45 10.25
CA ASP A 220 -7.04 33.33 11.38
C ASP A 220 -8.56 33.54 11.49
#